data_AF-K3WVZ2-F1
#
_entry.id   AF-K3WVZ2-F1
#
_cell.length_a   1.000
_cell.length_b   1.000
_cell.length_c   1.000
_cell.angle_alpha   90.00
_cell.angle_beta   90.00
_cell.angle_gamma   90.00
#
_symmetry.space_group_name_H-M   'P 1'
#
loop_
_entity.id
_entity.type
_entity.pdbx_description
1 polymer ?
#
loop_
_entity_poly.entity_id
_entity_poly.type
_entity_poly.pdbx_seq_one_letter_code
_entity_poly.pdbx_strand_id
1 'polypeptide(L)'
;MEKNIPKLILRELRWMDLVVDSQQLLEKLLGALPAFSPSLQRDVIYILPEIASDEDGLIVVNALLDLIRSDAGLVVCCIEALGNFNVLNEQTASVVQCVLDRLDSSPLTDLPAIVKYLVQEAPATNMDDIVDQLRDKLSATLAFEDASRSGGRNSGGNEEALVLGSIVQGFYFREELLKMFVAKIQATGPGASPLRLLDVWVLIGAHRIPKHQDKMAKLLKKKVHTRVLSVELMIRCIQSHTNALKAYFPSLLQLGSMLLSQTSDDACLNMGSVLYELLFEEFSTRCGDEVSNNQTVFYQGE
;
A
#
# COMPACT_ATOMS: atom_id res chain seq x y z
N MET A 1 36.35 14.08 -6.09
CA MET A 1 35.03 13.94 -5.43
C MET A 1 34.49 15.35 -5.23
N GLU A 2 33.67 15.83 -6.17
CA GLU A 2 32.99 17.11 -5.99
C GLU A 2 32.06 16.98 -4.80
N LYS A 3 32.34 17.74 -3.74
CA LYS A 3 31.43 17.85 -2.61
C LYS A 3 30.12 18.43 -3.17
N ASN A 4 29.00 17.75 -2.99
CA ASN A 4 27.70 18.30 -3.35
C ASN A 4 27.38 19.43 -2.36
N ILE A 5 27.89 20.63 -2.68
CA ILE A 5 27.80 21.83 -1.84
C ILE A 5 26.34 22.11 -1.42
N PRO A 6 25.32 22.00 -2.30
CA PRO A 6 23.93 22.14 -1.90
C PRO A 6 23.51 21.23 -0.75
N LYS A 7 23.87 19.93 -0.78
CA LYS A 7 23.51 19.00 0.31
C LYS A 7 24.21 19.33 1.63
N LEU A 8 25.43 19.88 1.58
CA LEU A 8 26.12 20.34 2.78
C LEU A 8 25.41 21.55 3.39
N ILE A 9 24.99 22.52 2.55
CA ILE A 9 24.23 23.69 3.01
C ILE A 9 22.91 23.24 3.68
N LEU A 10 22.16 22.34 3.05
CA LEU A 10 20.91 21.82 3.63
C LEU A 10 21.13 21.09 4.95
N ARG A 11 22.26 20.36 5.08
CA ARG A 11 22.59 19.69 6.34
C ARG A 11 22.81 20.68 7.47
N GLU A 12 23.50 21.80 7.23
CA GLU A 12 23.72 22.80 8.28
C GLU A 12 22.41 23.52 8.67
N LEU A 13 21.47 23.69 7.72
CA LEU A 13 20.14 24.24 8.02
C LEU A 13 19.28 23.32 8.91
N ARG A 14 19.43 22.00 8.77
CA ARG A 14 18.66 21.00 9.53
C ARG A 14 18.92 21.07 11.04
N TRP A 15 20.13 21.42 11.47
CA TRP A 15 20.55 21.37 12.88
C TRP A 15 20.70 22.76 13.49
N MET A 16 19.98 23.75 12.98
CA MET A 16 20.02 25.09 13.56
C MET A 16 19.30 25.10 14.92
N ASP A 17 20.05 25.45 15.99
CA ASP A 17 19.52 25.50 17.36
C ASP A 17 18.38 26.53 17.54
N LEU A 18 18.36 27.57 16.70
CA LEU A 18 17.32 28.60 16.71
C LEU A 18 17.12 29.17 15.30
N VAL A 19 15.90 29.05 14.78
CA VAL A 19 15.47 29.74 13.56
C VAL A 19 14.74 31.02 13.97
N VAL A 20 15.35 32.17 13.74
CA VAL A 20 14.81 33.48 14.18
C VAL A 20 13.62 33.93 13.32
N ASP A 21 13.66 33.64 12.02
CA ASP A 21 12.59 33.94 11.06
C ASP A 21 12.35 32.71 10.17
N SER A 22 11.57 31.77 10.71
CA SER A 22 11.25 30.50 10.05
C SER A 22 10.35 30.71 8.83
N GLN A 23 9.41 31.65 8.90
CA GLN A 23 8.51 31.97 7.81
C GLN A 23 9.27 32.45 6.57
N GLN A 24 10.16 33.44 6.71
CA GLN A 24 10.92 33.97 5.58
C GLN A 24 11.84 32.90 4.97
N LEU A 25 12.44 32.05 5.80
CA LEU A 25 13.27 30.95 5.33
C LEU A 25 12.47 29.93 4.50
N LEU A 26 11.29 29.53 4.98
CA LEU A 26 10.39 28.62 4.28
C LEU A 26 9.94 29.21 2.93
N GLU A 27 9.50 30.48 2.90
CA GLU A 27 9.07 31.15 1.67
C GLU A 27 10.20 31.19 0.62
N LYS A 28 11.45 31.44 1.05
CA LYS A 28 12.61 31.45 0.15
C LYS A 28 12.95 30.06 -0.36
N LEU A 29 12.91 29.03 0.49
CA LEU A 29 13.18 27.65 0.10
C LEU A 29 12.12 27.12 -0.86
N LEU A 30 10.84 27.35 -0.56
CA LEU A 30 9.72 26.95 -1.41
C LEU A 30 9.73 27.71 -2.74
N GLY A 31 10.01 29.02 -2.73
CA GLY A 31 10.11 29.83 -3.94
C GLY A 31 11.28 29.44 -4.84
N ALA A 32 12.38 28.94 -4.27
CA ALA A 32 13.54 28.45 -5.02
C ALA A 32 13.40 26.98 -5.48
N LEU A 33 12.43 26.24 -4.94
CA LEU A 33 12.26 24.81 -5.17
C LEU A 33 12.13 24.43 -6.66
N PRO A 34 11.39 25.17 -7.52
CA PRO A 34 11.31 24.87 -8.95
C PRO A 34 12.65 25.01 -9.70
N ALA A 35 13.60 25.78 -9.16
CA ALA A 35 14.91 25.99 -9.77
C ALA A 35 15.94 24.90 -9.38
N PHE A 36 15.62 24.05 -8.41
CA PHE A 36 16.52 23.00 -7.94
C PHE A 36 16.47 21.74 -8.81
N SER A 37 17.56 20.97 -8.80
CA SER A 37 17.55 19.62 -9.40
C SER A 37 16.54 18.72 -8.67
N PRO A 38 15.95 17.71 -9.33
CA PRO A 38 14.98 16.81 -8.69
C PRO A 38 15.50 16.11 -7.43
N SER A 39 16.81 15.80 -7.40
CA SER A 39 17.45 15.23 -6.21
C SER A 39 17.47 16.20 -5.02
N LEU A 40 17.68 17.49 -5.30
CA LEU A 40 17.74 18.53 -4.28
C LEU A 40 16.34 18.98 -3.85
N GLN A 41 15.36 18.98 -4.75
CA GLN A 41 13.96 19.23 -4.41
C GLN A 41 13.47 18.24 -3.34
N ARG A 42 13.75 16.94 -3.52
CA ARG A 42 13.42 15.90 -2.54
C ARG A 42 14.11 16.15 -1.20
N ASP A 43 15.41 16.44 -1.22
CA ASP A 43 16.16 16.72 0.01
C ASP A 43 15.59 17.94 0.77
N VAL A 44 15.20 19.00 0.05
CA VAL A 44 14.54 20.18 0.65
C VAL A 44 13.18 19.80 1.24
N ILE A 45 12.36 19.02 0.53
CA ILE A 45 11.03 18.61 1.02
C ILE A 45 11.13 17.83 2.34
N TYR A 46 12.10 16.93 2.48
CA TYR A 46 12.27 16.15 3.72
C TYR A 46 12.69 16.98 4.93
N ILE A 47 13.35 18.12 4.73
CA ILE A 47 13.76 18.99 5.84
C ILE A 47 12.70 20.05 6.20
N LEU A 48 11.70 20.28 5.35
CA LEU A 48 10.65 21.28 5.62
C LEU A 48 9.95 21.04 6.99
N PRO A 49 9.60 19.80 7.37
CA PRO A 49 9.04 19.53 8.69
C PRO A 49 9.95 19.88 9.86
N GLU A 50 11.26 19.84 9.67
CA GLU A 50 12.26 20.08 10.71
C GLU A 50 12.58 21.58 10.87
N ILE A 51 12.40 22.37 9.80
CA ILE A 51 12.67 23.82 9.79
C ILE A 51 11.44 24.63 10.24
N ALA A 52 10.24 24.10 10.01
CA ALA A 52 9.01 24.79 10.31
C ALA A 52 8.82 24.99 11.82
N SER A 53 8.43 26.19 12.21
CA SER A 53 7.89 26.43 13.55
C SER A 53 6.46 25.90 13.65
N ASP A 54 5.95 25.73 14.88
CA ASP A 54 4.55 25.33 15.11
C ASP A 54 3.55 26.32 14.48
N GLU A 55 3.92 27.59 14.37
CA GLU A 55 3.09 28.66 13.79
C GLU A 55 3.07 28.60 12.25
N ASP A 56 4.15 28.11 11.63
CA ASP A 56 4.32 28.06 10.17
C ASP A 56 3.81 26.76 9.53
N GLY A 57 3.31 25.81 10.33
CA GLY A 57 2.93 24.50 9.83
C GLY A 57 1.87 24.54 8.73
N LEU A 58 0.96 25.51 8.76
CA LEU A 58 -0.05 25.71 7.71
C LEU A 58 0.57 26.05 6.36
N ILE A 59 1.66 26.83 6.34
CA ILE A 59 2.35 27.23 5.11
C ILE A 59 2.99 26.00 4.47
N VAL A 60 3.66 25.17 5.28
CA VAL A 60 4.31 23.95 4.82
C VAL A 60 3.29 22.94 4.29
N VAL A 61 2.21 22.69 5.02
CA VAL A 61 1.17 21.74 4.59
C VAL A 61 0.54 22.19 3.26
N ASN A 62 0.16 23.46 3.13
CA ASN A 62 -0.41 23.97 1.88
C ASN A 62 0.56 23.83 0.70
N ALA A 63 1.84 24.16 0.90
CA ALA A 63 2.86 24.01 -0.12
C ALA A 63 3.06 22.55 -0.54
N LEU A 64 3.08 21.61 0.41
CA LEU A 64 3.18 20.18 0.12
C LEU A 64 1.96 19.66 -0.65
N LEU A 65 0.75 20.12 -0.30
CA LEU A 65 -0.47 19.77 -1.03
C LEU A 65 -0.46 20.28 -2.47
N ASP A 66 0.02 21.52 -2.69
CA ASP A 66 0.15 22.08 -4.04
C ASP A 66 1.19 21.33 -4.87
N LEU A 67 2.30 20.89 -4.25
CA LEU A 67 3.31 20.05 -4.90
C LEU A 67 2.75 18.67 -5.27
N ILE A 68 1.97 18.02 -4.38
CA ILE A 68 1.32 16.73 -4.67
C ILE A 68 0.38 16.80 -5.87
N ARG A 69 -0.31 17.94 -6.05
CA ARG A 69 -1.23 18.16 -7.17
C ARG A 69 -0.51 18.49 -8.47
N SER A 70 0.65 19.14 -8.38
CA SER A 70 1.34 19.74 -9.53
C SER A 70 2.43 18.85 -10.12
N ASP A 71 3.14 18.05 -9.30
CA ASP A 71 4.29 17.26 -9.74
C ASP A 71 4.20 15.81 -9.27
N ALA A 72 3.96 14.89 -10.21
CA ALA A 72 3.91 13.45 -9.96
C ALA A 72 5.23 12.88 -9.40
N GLY A 73 6.39 13.46 -9.74
CA GLY A 73 7.70 12.99 -9.30
C GLY A 73 8.06 13.33 -7.85
N LEU A 74 7.26 14.20 -7.20
CA LEU A 74 7.44 14.64 -5.82
C LEU A 74 6.34 14.13 -4.87
N VAL A 75 5.33 13.41 -5.38
CA VAL A 75 4.21 12.89 -4.57
C VAL A 75 4.70 12.08 -3.37
N VAL A 76 5.58 11.11 -3.61
CA VAL A 76 6.09 10.23 -2.54
C VAL A 76 6.82 11.02 -1.45
N CYS A 77 7.76 11.89 -1.82
CA CYS A 77 8.51 12.65 -0.81
C CYS A 77 7.62 13.65 -0.06
N CYS A 78 6.63 14.26 -0.73
CA CYS A 78 5.69 15.14 -0.05
C CYS A 78 4.81 14.37 0.95
N ILE A 79 4.34 13.17 0.61
CA ILE A 79 3.53 12.33 1.50
C ILE A 79 4.36 11.85 2.70
N GLU A 80 5.59 11.42 2.48
CA GLU A 80 6.48 11.03 3.59
C GLU A 80 6.83 12.21 4.49
N ALA A 81 7.04 13.41 3.92
CA ALA A 81 7.23 14.63 4.70
C ALA A 81 5.98 14.99 5.51
N LEU A 82 4.77 14.83 4.94
CA LEU A 82 3.50 15.03 5.65
C LEU A 82 3.31 14.03 6.79
N GLY A 83 3.73 12.78 6.61
CA GLY A 83 3.72 11.74 7.66
C GLY A 83 4.62 12.07 8.85
N ASN A 84 5.74 12.73 8.59
CA ASN A 84 6.66 13.21 9.63
C ASN A 84 6.24 14.55 10.24
N PHE A 85 5.37 15.30 9.56
CA PHE A 85 4.82 16.54 10.08
C PHE A 85 3.73 16.21 11.09
N ASN A 86 3.79 16.78 12.31
CA ASN A 86 2.67 16.68 13.24
C ASN A 86 1.56 17.63 12.78
N VAL A 87 0.86 17.26 11.72
CA VAL A 87 -0.15 18.09 11.05
C VAL A 87 -1.19 18.52 12.08
N LEU A 88 -1.30 19.83 12.28
CA LEU A 88 -2.35 20.44 13.11
C LEU A 88 -3.72 19.86 12.73
N ASN A 89 -4.48 19.44 13.73
CA ASN A 89 -5.74 18.69 13.59
C ASN A 89 -6.79 19.33 12.65
N GLU A 90 -6.66 20.63 12.34
CA GLU A 90 -7.61 21.38 11.52
C GLU A 90 -7.50 21.10 10.02
N GLN A 91 -6.33 20.71 9.50
CA GLN A 91 -6.11 20.49 8.06
C GLN A 91 -6.02 19.01 7.66
N THR A 92 -6.04 18.10 8.64
CA THR A 92 -5.77 16.68 8.40
C THR A 92 -6.79 16.03 7.47
N ALA A 93 -8.04 16.51 7.45
CA ALA A 93 -9.06 16.04 6.51
C ALA A 93 -8.74 16.41 5.05
N SER A 94 -8.24 17.63 4.79
CA SER A 94 -7.86 18.06 3.45
C SER A 94 -6.63 17.31 2.95
N VAL A 95 -5.66 17.07 3.84
CA VAL A 95 -4.48 16.26 3.53
C VAL A 95 -4.87 14.84 3.15
N VAL A 96 -5.69 14.18 3.99
CA VAL A 96 -6.17 12.82 3.71
C VAL A 96 -6.89 12.76 2.36
N GLN A 97 -7.79 13.70 2.07
CA GLN A 97 -8.50 13.71 0.79
C GLN A 97 -7.53 13.87 -0.39
N CYS A 98 -6.56 14.78 -0.30
CA CYS A 98 -5.58 14.97 -1.36
C CYS A 98 -4.73 13.70 -1.61
N VAL A 99 -4.39 12.97 -0.55
CA VAL A 99 -3.67 11.69 -0.66
C VAL A 99 -4.58 10.59 -1.23
N LEU A 100 -5.86 10.57 -0.87
CA LEU A 100 -6.84 9.64 -1.42
C LEU A 100 -7.10 9.86 -2.92
N ASP A 101 -7.00 11.10 -3.41
CA ASP A 101 -7.08 11.45 -4.84
C ASP A 101 -5.84 10.98 -5.62
N ARG A 102 -4.75 10.61 -4.93
CA ARG A 102 -3.54 10.04 -5.54
C ARG A 102 -3.57 8.52 -5.68
N LEU A 103 -4.55 7.82 -5.09
CA LEU A 103 -4.62 6.35 -5.13
C LEU A 103 -4.88 5.75 -6.52
N ASP A 104 -5.63 6.44 -7.36
CA ASP A 104 -6.00 6.00 -8.72
C ASP A 104 -5.20 6.74 -9.82
N SER A 105 -4.59 7.88 -9.47
CA SER A 105 -3.83 8.72 -10.41
C SER A 105 -2.30 8.56 -10.34
N SER A 106 -1.79 7.73 -9.41
CA SER A 106 -0.35 7.48 -9.25
C SER A 106 0.07 6.11 -9.78
N PRO A 107 1.32 5.97 -10.26
CA PRO A 107 1.84 4.67 -10.69
C PRO A 107 1.96 3.68 -9.52
N LEU A 108 1.95 2.38 -9.83
CA LEU A 108 2.09 1.31 -8.83
C LEU A 108 3.33 1.47 -7.93
N THR A 109 4.41 2.07 -8.44
CA THR A 109 5.66 2.30 -7.70
C THR A 109 5.48 3.23 -6.50
N ASP A 110 4.51 4.12 -6.56
CA ASP A 110 4.29 5.17 -5.57
C ASP A 110 3.22 4.77 -4.55
N LEU A 111 2.36 3.80 -4.92
CA LEU A 111 1.27 3.31 -4.07
C LEU A 111 1.73 2.78 -2.70
N PRO A 112 2.86 2.07 -2.54
CA PRO A 112 3.30 1.61 -1.22
C PRO A 112 3.44 2.74 -0.20
N ALA A 113 4.00 3.89 -0.60
CA ALA A 113 4.17 5.05 0.26
C ALA A 113 2.82 5.73 0.56
N ILE A 114 1.99 5.91 -0.47
CA ILE A 114 0.63 6.47 -0.34
C ILE A 114 -0.21 5.62 0.63
N VAL A 115 -0.23 4.31 0.43
CA VAL A 115 -0.99 3.36 1.25
C VAL A 115 -0.43 3.31 2.67
N LYS A 116 0.90 3.34 2.83
CA LYS A 116 1.54 3.39 4.16
C LYS A 116 1.05 4.60 4.95
N TYR A 117 1.05 5.81 4.37
CA TYR A 117 0.55 7.01 5.04
C TYR A 117 -0.91 6.84 5.47
N LEU A 118 -1.80 6.44 4.55
CA LEU A 118 -3.24 6.30 4.83
C LEU A 118 -3.52 5.28 5.94
N VAL A 119 -2.74 4.21 5.97
CA VAL A 119 -2.97 3.08 6.86
C VAL A 119 -2.31 3.30 8.22
N GLN A 120 -1.12 3.91 8.28
CA GLN A 120 -0.30 4.00 9.49
C GLN A 120 -0.31 5.40 10.12
N GLU A 121 -0.26 6.46 9.31
CA GLU A 121 0.04 7.83 9.76
C GLU A 121 -1.20 8.74 9.74
N ALA A 122 -2.19 8.45 8.89
CA ALA A 122 -3.41 9.24 8.79
C ALA A 122 -4.26 9.22 10.07
N PRO A 123 -4.93 10.34 10.42
CA PRO A 123 -5.72 10.47 11.64
C PRO A 123 -6.89 9.48 11.68
N ALA A 124 -7.39 9.19 12.89
CA ALA A 124 -8.52 8.27 13.08
C ALA A 124 -9.88 8.86 12.68
N THR A 125 -10.00 10.18 12.56
CA THR A 125 -11.28 10.88 12.28
C THR A 125 -11.96 10.44 10.99
N ASN A 126 -11.17 10.12 9.95
CA ASN A 126 -11.68 9.80 8.61
C ASN A 126 -11.52 8.32 8.25
N MET A 127 -11.38 7.45 9.25
CA MET A 127 -11.04 6.03 9.01
C MET A 127 -12.08 5.29 8.15
N ASP A 128 -13.37 5.62 8.27
CA ASP A 128 -14.43 5.00 7.47
C ASP A 128 -14.27 5.31 5.98
N ASP A 129 -14.06 6.58 5.64
CA ASP A 129 -13.84 7.05 4.27
C ASP A 129 -12.52 6.52 3.69
N ILE A 130 -11.44 6.50 4.49
CA ILE A 130 -10.16 5.91 4.07
C ILE A 130 -10.36 4.44 3.69
N VAL A 131 -11.07 3.66 4.49
CA VAL A 131 -11.32 2.23 4.21
C VAL A 131 -12.16 2.06 2.95
N ASP A 132 -13.22 2.84 2.77
CA ASP A 132 -14.05 2.75 1.56
C ASP A 132 -13.25 3.16 0.31
N GLN A 133 -12.52 4.27 0.33
CA GLN A 133 -11.71 4.69 -0.80
C GLN A 133 -10.56 3.72 -1.11
N LEU A 134 -9.94 3.10 -0.10
CA LEU A 134 -8.95 2.04 -0.31
C LEU A 134 -9.60 0.81 -0.95
N ARG A 135 -10.72 0.32 -0.42
CA ARG A 135 -11.46 -0.81 -1.01
C ARG A 135 -11.83 -0.52 -2.46
N ASP A 136 -12.19 0.72 -2.76
CA ASP A 136 -12.69 1.12 -4.06
C ASP A 136 -11.58 1.32 -5.07
N LYS A 137 -10.72 2.32 -4.83
CA LYS A 137 -9.69 2.76 -5.78
C LYS A 137 -8.58 1.72 -5.90
N LEU A 138 -8.09 1.20 -4.78
CA LEU A 138 -6.97 0.26 -4.82
C LEU A 138 -7.36 -1.09 -5.45
N SER A 139 -8.57 -1.58 -5.20
CA SER A 139 -9.05 -2.80 -5.88
C SER A 139 -9.15 -2.61 -7.39
N ALA A 140 -9.57 -1.43 -7.85
CA ALA A 140 -9.65 -1.12 -9.28
C ALA A 140 -8.26 -1.03 -9.92
N THR A 141 -7.31 -0.35 -9.26
CA THR A 141 -5.93 -0.24 -9.73
C THR A 141 -5.25 -1.61 -9.83
N LEU A 142 -5.39 -2.45 -8.79
CA LEU A 142 -4.84 -3.81 -8.78
C LEU A 142 -5.48 -4.69 -9.87
N ALA A 143 -6.80 -4.60 -10.07
CA ALA A 143 -7.49 -5.38 -11.09
C ALA A 143 -7.22 -4.92 -12.54
N PHE A 144 -6.93 -3.63 -12.77
CA PHE A 144 -6.58 -3.13 -14.10
C PHE A 144 -5.21 -3.64 -14.56
N GLU A 145 -4.27 -3.78 -13.62
CA GLU A 145 -2.92 -4.28 -13.88
C GLU A 145 -2.91 -5.78 -14.24
N ASP A 146 -3.89 -6.56 -13.79
CA ASP A 146 -4.12 -7.92 -14.28
C ASP A 146 -4.39 -7.94 -15.80
N ALA A 147 -5.27 -7.04 -16.27
CA ALA A 147 -5.64 -6.97 -17.69
C ALA A 147 -4.47 -6.53 -18.60
N SER A 148 -3.64 -5.58 -18.13
CA SER A 148 -2.50 -5.05 -18.90
C SER A 148 -1.30 -6.01 -18.96
N ARG A 149 -1.17 -6.93 -17.99
CA ARG A 149 -0.07 -7.91 -17.90
C ARG A 149 -0.19 -9.14 -18.78
N SER A 150 -1.35 -9.34 -19.42
CA SER A 150 -1.55 -10.39 -20.44
C SER A 150 -0.60 -10.27 -21.66
N GLY A 151 0.13 -9.15 -21.78
CA GLY A 151 1.16 -8.90 -22.79
C GLY A 151 2.58 -8.73 -22.25
N GLY A 152 3.06 -9.65 -21.39
CA GLY A 152 4.48 -9.89 -21.12
C GLY A 152 5.32 -8.67 -20.69
N ARG A 153 5.33 -8.35 -19.40
CA ARG A 153 6.44 -7.64 -18.73
C ARG A 153 6.33 -7.72 -17.20
N ASN A 154 7.25 -8.49 -16.62
CA ASN A 154 7.27 -8.94 -15.23
C ASN A 154 7.88 -7.91 -14.26
N SER A 155 7.46 -6.64 -14.34
CA SER A 155 8.15 -5.52 -13.68
C SER A 155 7.39 -4.88 -12.51
N GLY A 156 6.16 -5.31 -12.19
CA GLY A 156 5.34 -4.69 -11.14
C GLY A 156 4.98 -5.60 -9.95
N GLY A 157 5.67 -6.74 -9.82
CA GLY A 157 5.32 -7.75 -8.81
C GLY A 157 5.79 -7.42 -7.39
N ASN A 158 6.77 -6.54 -7.23
CA ASN A 158 7.29 -6.18 -5.92
C ASN A 158 6.43 -5.09 -5.26
N GLU A 159 5.89 -4.18 -6.07
CA GLU A 159 5.09 -3.04 -5.66
C GLU A 159 3.79 -3.49 -5.00
N GLU A 160 3.08 -4.45 -5.60
CA GLU A 160 1.87 -5.05 -5.02
C GLU A 160 2.15 -5.76 -3.69
N ALA A 161 3.30 -6.44 -3.60
CA ALA A 161 3.74 -7.08 -2.36
C ALA A 161 4.00 -6.03 -1.27
N LEU A 162 4.61 -4.89 -1.63
CA LEU A 162 4.83 -3.76 -0.72
C LEU A 162 3.50 -3.10 -0.33
N VAL A 163 2.54 -2.93 -1.25
CA VAL A 163 1.20 -2.42 -0.94
C VAL A 163 0.50 -3.31 0.08
N LEU A 164 0.41 -4.62 -0.17
CA LEU A 164 -0.21 -5.56 0.76
C LEU A 164 0.55 -5.62 2.09
N GLY A 165 1.89 -5.56 2.04
CA GLY A 165 2.75 -5.46 3.21
C GLY A 165 2.45 -4.23 4.07
N SER A 166 2.34 -3.04 3.47
CA SER A 166 2.00 -1.79 4.16
C SER A 166 0.64 -1.87 4.86
N ILE A 167 -0.36 -2.49 4.21
CA ILE A 167 -1.70 -2.70 4.78
C ILE A 167 -1.64 -3.63 6.00
N VAL A 168 -0.97 -4.78 5.85
CA VAL A 168 -0.86 -5.76 6.94
C VAL A 168 -0.06 -5.21 8.11
N GLN A 169 1.03 -4.47 7.87
CA GLN A 169 1.75 -3.72 8.90
C GLN A 169 0.84 -2.72 9.60
N GLY A 170 0.00 -2.02 8.83
CA GLY A 170 -1.07 -1.17 9.35
C GLY A 170 -1.95 -1.79 10.41
N PHE A 171 -2.36 -3.04 10.19
CA PHE A 171 -3.20 -3.76 11.13
C PHE A 171 -2.48 -4.06 12.46
N TYR A 172 -1.14 -4.16 12.46
CA TYR A 172 -0.36 -4.25 13.69
C TYR A 172 -0.30 -2.92 14.45
N PHE A 173 -0.20 -1.79 13.73
CA PHE A 173 -0.17 -0.45 14.36
C PHE A 173 -1.55 0.01 14.83
N ARG A 174 -2.61 -0.29 14.08
CA ARG A 174 -3.96 0.24 14.28
C ARG A 174 -5.01 -0.86 14.17
N GLU A 175 -5.33 -1.49 15.30
CA GLU A 175 -6.35 -2.55 15.34
C GLU A 175 -7.75 -2.06 14.91
N GLU A 176 -8.07 -0.79 15.18
CA GLU A 176 -9.33 -0.18 14.74
C GLU A 176 -9.49 -0.20 13.21
N LEU A 177 -8.40 -0.01 12.46
CA LEU A 177 -8.43 -0.09 11.00
C LEU A 177 -8.86 -1.48 10.53
N LEU A 178 -8.28 -2.53 11.10
CA LEU A 178 -8.67 -3.90 10.79
C LEU A 178 -10.13 -4.17 11.16
N LYS A 179 -10.61 -3.66 12.31
CA LYS A 179 -12.02 -3.79 12.70
C LYS A 179 -12.95 -3.15 11.67
N MET A 180 -12.60 -1.97 11.15
CA MET A 180 -13.36 -1.27 10.11
C MET A 180 -13.39 -2.07 8.80
N PHE A 181 -12.25 -2.55 8.32
CA PHE A 181 -12.20 -3.45 7.16
C PHE A 181 -13.08 -4.68 7.37
N VAL A 182 -12.97 -5.33 8.53
CA VAL A 182 -13.77 -6.52 8.85
C VAL A 182 -15.27 -6.20 8.90
N ALA A 183 -15.67 -5.04 9.44
CA ALA A 183 -17.06 -4.61 9.47
C ALA A 183 -17.62 -4.38 8.06
N LYS A 184 -16.86 -3.67 7.20
CA LYS A 184 -17.22 -3.43 5.80
C LYS A 184 -17.30 -4.75 5.01
N ILE A 185 -16.34 -5.66 5.20
CA ILE A 185 -16.37 -7.00 4.61
C ILE A 185 -17.56 -7.79 5.12
N GLN A 186 -17.89 -7.74 6.42
CA GLN A 186 -19.05 -8.43 6.96
C GLN A 186 -20.37 -7.93 6.35
N ALA A 187 -20.48 -6.63 6.12
CA ALA A 187 -21.66 -5.98 5.53
C ALA A 187 -21.87 -6.30 4.04
N THR A 188 -20.87 -6.84 3.32
CA THR A 188 -21.07 -7.27 1.92
C THR A 188 -22.04 -8.45 1.84
N GLY A 189 -22.90 -8.46 0.81
CA GLY A 189 -23.91 -9.51 0.66
C GLY A 189 -24.76 -9.34 -0.60
N PRO A 190 -25.67 -10.29 -0.87
CA PRO A 190 -26.57 -10.21 -2.01
C PRO A 190 -27.47 -8.96 -1.89
N GLY A 191 -27.29 -7.98 -2.78
CA GLY A 191 -28.02 -6.71 -2.76
C GLY A 191 -27.32 -5.55 -2.01
N ALA A 192 -26.10 -5.76 -1.50
CA ALA A 192 -25.26 -4.73 -0.89
C ALA A 192 -24.01 -4.46 -1.75
N SER A 193 -23.06 -3.66 -1.23
CA SER A 193 -21.76 -3.45 -1.86
C SER A 193 -21.06 -4.80 -2.11
N PRO A 194 -20.54 -5.04 -3.33
CA PRO A 194 -19.88 -6.29 -3.65
C PRO A 194 -18.57 -6.46 -2.89
N LEU A 195 -18.15 -7.71 -2.72
CA LEU A 195 -16.82 -8.04 -2.24
C LEU A 195 -15.79 -7.69 -3.33
N ARG A 196 -14.71 -7.00 -2.96
CA ARG A 196 -13.67 -6.52 -3.89
C ARG A 196 -12.37 -7.31 -3.73
N LEU A 197 -11.45 -7.16 -4.67
CA LEU A 197 -10.14 -7.82 -4.66
C LEU A 197 -9.39 -7.53 -3.35
N LEU A 198 -9.36 -6.26 -2.92
CA LEU A 198 -8.67 -5.88 -1.69
C LEU A 198 -9.28 -6.56 -0.46
N ASP A 199 -10.59 -6.81 -0.43
CA ASP A 199 -11.24 -7.48 0.69
C ASP A 199 -10.69 -8.89 0.91
N VAL A 200 -10.48 -9.62 -0.19
CA VAL A 200 -9.92 -10.98 -0.17
C VAL A 200 -8.46 -10.93 0.28
N TRP A 201 -7.67 -9.99 -0.25
CA TRP A 201 -6.28 -9.79 0.17
C TRP A 201 -6.16 -9.42 1.65
N VAL A 202 -7.05 -8.58 2.16
CA VAL A 202 -7.12 -8.24 3.59
C VAL A 202 -7.44 -9.49 4.43
N LEU A 203 -8.36 -10.35 4.01
CA LEU A 203 -8.65 -11.61 4.71
C LEU A 203 -7.41 -12.53 4.74
N ILE A 204 -6.72 -12.68 3.61
CA ILE A 204 -5.50 -13.50 3.49
C ILE A 204 -4.36 -12.93 4.33
N GLY A 205 -4.16 -11.61 4.26
CA GLY A 205 -3.10 -10.89 4.96
C GLY A 205 -3.32 -10.87 6.46
N ALA A 206 -4.52 -10.51 6.91
CA ALA A 206 -4.87 -10.49 8.33
C ALA A 206 -4.94 -11.90 8.96
N HIS A 207 -5.17 -12.95 8.16
CA HIS A 207 -5.10 -14.35 8.65
C HIS A 207 -3.70 -14.73 9.14
N ARG A 208 -2.64 -14.06 8.65
CA ARG A 208 -1.27 -14.26 9.18
C ARG A 208 -1.08 -13.71 10.59
N ILE A 209 -1.94 -12.81 11.04
CA ILE A 209 -1.86 -12.23 12.38
C ILE A 209 -2.46 -13.24 13.36
N PRO A 210 -1.67 -13.86 14.26
CA PRO A 210 -2.16 -14.97 15.09
C PRO A 210 -3.42 -14.63 15.90
N LYS A 211 -3.51 -13.39 16.39
CA LYS A 211 -4.66 -12.85 17.12
C LYS A 211 -5.96 -12.87 16.29
N HIS A 212 -5.88 -12.77 14.97
CA HIS A 212 -7.03 -12.63 14.07
C HIS A 212 -7.24 -13.82 13.12
N GLN A 213 -6.31 -14.77 13.11
CA GLN A 213 -6.30 -15.95 12.23
C GLN A 213 -7.68 -16.66 12.17
N ASP A 214 -8.18 -17.16 13.32
CA ASP A 214 -9.46 -17.87 13.38
C ASP A 214 -10.65 -17.02 12.92
N LYS A 215 -10.63 -15.72 13.23
CA LYS A 215 -11.70 -14.79 12.86
C LYS A 215 -11.72 -14.59 11.34
N MET A 216 -10.55 -14.44 10.72
CA MET A 216 -10.43 -14.25 9.27
C MET A 216 -10.82 -15.52 8.52
N ALA A 217 -10.38 -16.69 9.01
CA ALA A 217 -10.75 -17.99 8.48
C ALA A 217 -12.28 -18.22 8.51
N LYS A 218 -12.92 -17.97 9.66
CA LYS A 218 -14.39 -18.08 9.82
C LYS A 218 -15.13 -17.10 8.91
N LEU A 219 -14.64 -15.87 8.76
CA LEU A 219 -15.26 -14.87 7.90
C LEU A 219 -15.16 -15.25 6.42
N LEU A 220 -13.98 -15.67 5.96
CA LEU A 220 -13.78 -16.16 4.59
C LEU A 220 -14.70 -17.34 4.30
N LYS A 221 -14.72 -18.35 5.19
CA LYS A 221 -15.63 -19.49 5.08
C LYS A 221 -17.09 -19.05 4.94
N LYS A 222 -17.54 -18.13 5.80
CA LYS A 222 -18.90 -17.60 5.74
C LYS A 222 -19.19 -16.96 4.38
N LYS A 223 -18.26 -16.19 3.82
CA LYS A 223 -18.43 -15.52 2.52
C LYS A 223 -18.49 -16.51 1.35
N VAL A 224 -17.73 -17.60 1.42
CA VAL A 224 -17.80 -18.71 0.44
C VAL A 224 -19.13 -19.44 0.56
N HIS A 225 -19.54 -19.83 1.76
CA HIS A 225 -20.82 -20.50 2.02
C HIS A 225 -22.01 -19.70 1.50
N THR A 226 -22.03 -18.38 1.74
CA THR A 226 -23.09 -17.49 1.25
C THR A 226 -22.96 -17.13 -0.24
N ARG A 227 -21.99 -17.70 -0.96
CA ARG A 227 -21.67 -17.43 -2.37
C ARG A 227 -21.41 -15.95 -2.69
N VAL A 228 -21.02 -15.18 -1.69
CA VAL A 228 -20.64 -13.76 -1.82
C VAL A 228 -19.22 -13.66 -2.36
N LEU A 229 -18.34 -14.54 -1.91
CA LEU A 229 -17.03 -14.76 -2.51
C LEU A 229 -17.19 -15.77 -3.65
N SER A 230 -17.18 -15.28 -4.89
CA SER A 230 -17.26 -16.12 -6.09
C SER A 230 -15.90 -16.75 -6.43
N VAL A 231 -15.95 -17.88 -7.13
CA VAL A 231 -14.75 -18.56 -7.67
C VAL A 231 -13.99 -17.62 -8.60
N GLU A 232 -14.71 -16.91 -9.48
CA GLU A 232 -14.14 -15.90 -10.38
C GLU A 232 -13.34 -14.82 -9.63
N LEU A 233 -13.86 -14.31 -8.51
CA LEU A 233 -13.14 -13.32 -7.72
C LEU A 233 -11.89 -13.93 -7.07
N MET A 234 -11.96 -15.18 -6.59
CA MET A 234 -10.79 -15.87 -6.04
C MET A 234 -9.70 -16.06 -7.10
N ILE A 235 -10.08 -16.49 -8.31
CA ILE A 235 -9.17 -16.63 -9.45
C ILE A 235 -8.47 -15.31 -9.72
N ARG A 236 -9.21 -14.21 -9.90
CA ARG A 236 -8.64 -12.86 -10.11
C ARG A 236 -7.77 -12.36 -8.97
N CYS A 237 -8.01 -12.81 -7.73
CA CYS A 237 -7.18 -12.38 -6.59
C CYS A 237 -5.79 -13.04 -6.61
N ILE A 238 -5.63 -14.18 -7.27
CA ILE A 238 -4.43 -15.02 -7.23
C ILE A 238 -3.68 -14.99 -8.56
N GLN A 239 -4.40 -15.16 -9.68
CA GLN A 239 -3.82 -15.05 -11.02
C GLN A 239 -3.18 -13.68 -11.18
N SER A 240 -2.01 -13.64 -11.83
CA SER A 240 -1.22 -12.41 -12.07
C SER A 240 -0.67 -11.67 -10.84
N HIS A 241 -1.02 -12.11 -9.61
CA HIS A 241 -0.65 -11.46 -8.33
C HIS A 241 0.19 -12.33 -7.40
N THR A 242 0.79 -13.40 -7.91
CA THR A 242 1.59 -14.37 -7.16
C THR A 242 2.72 -13.76 -6.33
N ASN A 243 3.41 -12.76 -6.86
CA ASN A 243 4.50 -12.10 -6.16
C ASN A 243 4.02 -11.37 -4.89
N ALA A 244 2.84 -10.73 -4.95
CA ALA A 244 2.21 -10.11 -3.77
C ALA A 244 1.82 -11.14 -2.70
N LEU A 245 1.39 -12.32 -3.15
CA LEU A 245 0.88 -13.38 -2.28
C LEU A 245 1.96 -14.39 -1.82
N LYS A 246 3.19 -14.33 -2.34
CA LYS A 246 4.28 -15.27 -2.00
C LYS A 246 4.55 -15.36 -0.50
N ALA A 247 4.58 -14.22 0.19
CA ALA A 247 4.74 -14.17 1.65
C ALA A 247 3.53 -14.76 2.41
N TYR A 248 2.36 -14.86 1.76
CA TYR A 248 1.11 -15.33 2.34
C TYR A 248 0.75 -16.76 1.93
N PHE A 249 1.60 -17.45 1.18
CA PHE A 249 1.34 -18.81 0.66
C PHE A 249 0.92 -19.84 1.75
N PRO A 250 1.61 -19.97 2.90
CA PRO A 250 1.13 -20.82 3.99
C PRO A 250 -0.27 -20.45 4.53
N SER A 251 -0.63 -19.16 4.51
CA SER A 251 -1.97 -18.68 4.88
C SER A 251 -3.01 -19.25 3.91
N LEU A 252 -2.71 -19.18 2.61
CA LEU A 252 -3.58 -19.66 1.53
C LEU A 252 -3.77 -21.18 1.60
N LEU A 253 -2.71 -21.94 1.86
CA LEU A 253 -2.82 -23.40 2.07
C LEU A 253 -3.71 -23.75 3.26
N GLN A 254 -3.54 -23.06 4.39
CA GLN A 254 -4.37 -23.28 5.58
C GLN A 254 -5.85 -22.95 5.32
N LEU A 255 -6.12 -21.84 4.63
CA LEU A 255 -7.48 -21.46 4.24
C LEU A 255 -8.10 -22.47 3.28
N GLY A 256 -7.35 -22.95 2.28
CA GLY A 256 -7.78 -24.01 1.37
C GLY A 256 -8.08 -25.31 2.09
N SER A 257 -7.19 -25.75 3.00
CA SER A 257 -7.40 -26.94 3.82
C SER A 257 -8.66 -26.84 4.68
N MET A 258 -8.91 -25.67 5.28
CA MET A 258 -10.10 -25.42 6.09
C MET A 258 -11.39 -25.50 5.24
N LEU A 259 -11.36 -25.01 3.99
CA LEU A 259 -12.50 -25.09 3.08
C LEU A 259 -12.77 -26.53 2.66
N LEU A 260 -11.72 -27.29 2.30
CA LEU A 260 -11.83 -28.71 1.95
C LEU A 260 -12.32 -29.59 3.11
N SER A 261 -12.09 -29.17 4.36
CA SER A 261 -12.57 -29.91 5.52
C SER A 261 -14.09 -29.77 5.73
N GLN A 262 -14.79 -28.91 4.97
CA GLN A 262 -16.24 -28.72 5.07
C GLN A 262 -17.00 -29.70 4.15
N THR A 263 -16.96 -30.99 4.47
CA THR A 263 -17.51 -32.06 3.61
C THR A 263 -19.01 -31.95 3.31
N SER A 264 -19.76 -31.19 4.10
CA SER A 264 -21.21 -30.96 3.91
C SER A 264 -21.55 -29.72 3.08
N ASP A 265 -20.55 -28.92 2.67
CA ASP A 265 -20.76 -27.66 1.97
C ASP A 265 -20.04 -27.66 0.61
N ASP A 266 -20.80 -27.96 -0.44
CA ASP A 266 -20.33 -28.02 -1.82
C ASP A 266 -19.64 -26.73 -2.29
N ALA A 267 -20.13 -25.55 -1.85
CA ALA A 267 -19.51 -24.28 -2.20
C ALA A 267 -18.11 -24.14 -1.59
N CYS A 268 -17.95 -24.56 -0.33
CA CYS A 268 -16.65 -24.57 0.33
C CYS A 268 -15.70 -25.61 -0.29
N LEU A 269 -16.19 -26.82 -0.60
CA LEU A 269 -15.38 -27.85 -1.24
C LEU A 269 -14.87 -27.39 -2.61
N ASN A 270 -15.76 -26.88 -3.46
CA ASN A 270 -15.39 -26.37 -4.78
C ASN A 270 -14.37 -25.23 -4.69
N MET A 271 -14.61 -24.25 -3.82
CA MET A 271 -13.67 -23.15 -3.61
C MET A 271 -12.31 -23.63 -3.09
N GLY A 272 -12.29 -24.61 -2.18
CA GLY A 272 -11.06 -25.20 -1.67
C GLY A 272 -10.26 -25.91 -2.76
N SER A 273 -10.92 -26.70 -3.61
CA SER A 273 -10.29 -27.37 -4.75
C SER A 273 -9.69 -26.36 -5.74
N VAL A 274 -10.48 -25.37 -6.16
CA VAL A 274 -10.01 -24.31 -7.06
C VAL A 274 -8.84 -23.55 -6.45
N LEU A 275 -8.88 -23.25 -5.15
CA LEU A 275 -7.78 -22.57 -4.48
C LEU A 275 -6.48 -23.41 -4.54
N TYR A 276 -6.54 -24.70 -4.27
CA TYR A 276 -5.36 -25.56 -4.39
C TYR A 276 -4.86 -25.71 -5.82
N GLU A 277 -5.76 -25.83 -6.80
CA GLU A 277 -5.42 -25.87 -8.23
C GLU A 277 -4.68 -24.58 -8.64
N LEU A 278 -5.25 -23.42 -8.31
CA LEU A 278 -4.63 -22.11 -8.58
C LEU A 278 -3.26 -21.99 -7.91
N LEU A 279 -3.16 -22.33 -6.63
CA LEU A 279 -1.90 -22.28 -5.89
C LEU A 279 -0.85 -23.21 -6.52
N PHE A 280 -1.27 -24.38 -6.99
CA PHE A 280 -0.37 -25.30 -7.67
C PHE A 280 0.08 -24.73 -9.01
N GLU A 281 -0.82 -24.31 -9.89
CA GLU A 281 -0.50 -23.78 -11.23
C GLU A 281 0.43 -22.57 -11.16
N GLU A 282 0.09 -21.61 -10.31
CA GLU A 282 0.74 -20.31 -10.24
C GLU A 282 2.08 -20.32 -9.48
N PHE A 283 2.23 -21.18 -8.46
CA PHE A 283 3.48 -21.29 -7.68
C PHE A 283 4.40 -22.43 -8.14
N SER A 284 3.92 -23.44 -8.87
CA SER A 284 4.77 -24.53 -9.38
C SER A 284 5.57 -24.13 -10.62
N THR A 285 4.96 -23.37 -11.54
CA THR A 285 5.59 -22.96 -12.81
C THR A 285 6.78 -22.02 -12.61
N ARG A 286 6.79 -21.22 -11.55
CA ARG A 286 7.85 -20.23 -11.27
C ARG A 286 9.05 -20.76 -10.50
N CYS A 287 8.99 -21.98 -9.98
CA CYS A 287 10.14 -22.63 -9.34
C CYS A 287 11.22 -23.01 -10.37
N GLY A 288 10.88 -23.12 -11.67
CA GLY A 288 11.83 -23.40 -12.76
C GLY A 288 12.65 -22.18 -13.21
N ASP A 289 12.13 -20.96 -13.06
CA ASP A 289 12.79 -19.75 -13.56
C ASP A 289 13.84 -19.19 -12.59
N GLU A 290 13.67 -19.37 -11.27
CA GLU A 290 14.70 -18.98 -10.29
C GLU A 290 15.93 -19.93 -10.33
N VAL A 291 15.78 -21.16 -10.82
CA VAL A 291 16.91 -22.12 -10.97
C VAL A 291 17.72 -21.83 -12.24
N SER A 292 17.09 -21.28 -13.28
CA SER A 292 17.75 -21.00 -14.56
C SER A 292 18.66 -19.77 -14.55
N ASN A 293 18.43 -18.81 -13.63
CA ASN A 293 19.27 -17.61 -13.50
C ASN A 293 20.46 -17.75 -12.53
N ASN A 294 20.60 -18.87 -11.82
CA ASN A 294 21.71 -19.12 -10.90
C ASN A 294 22.78 -20.12 -11.43
N GLN A 295 22.67 -20.57 -12.69
CA GLN A 295 23.63 -21.52 -13.27
C GLN A 295 24.69 -20.91 -14.22
N THR A 296 24.72 -19.60 -14.45
CA THR A 296 25.66 -18.97 -15.41
C THR A 296 26.89 -18.28 -14.82
N VAL A 297 27.21 -18.44 -13.51
CA VAL A 297 28.37 -17.76 -12.88
C VAL A 297 29.46 -18.71 -12.35
N PHE A 298 29.33 -20.03 -12.50
CA PHE A 298 30.41 -20.96 -12.16
C PHE A 298 30.74 -21.85 -13.34
N TYR A 299 31.60 -21.39 -14.25
CA TYR A 299 32.59 -22.18 -15.03
C TYR A 299 33.32 -21.27 -16.03
N GLN A 300 34.21 -20.41 -15.54
CA GLN A 300 35.40 -20.00 -16.28
C GLN A 300 36.55 -19.87 -15.28
N GLY A 301 37.45 -20.85 -15.30
CA GLY A 301 38.58 -20.95 -14.39
C GLY A 301 39.31 -22.27 -14.50
N GLU A 302 39.80 -22.59 -15.70
CA GLU A 302 41.08 -23.29 -15.90
C GLU A 302 41.91 -22.48 -16.90
#